data_AF-A0A3N1UDM6-F1
#
_entry.id   AF-A0A3N1UDM6-F1
#
_cell.length_a   1.000
_cell.length_b   1.000
_cell.length_c   1.000
_cell.angle_alpha   90.00
_cell.angle_beta   90.00
_cell.angle_gamma   90.00
#
_symmetry.space_group_name_H-M   'P 1'
#
loop_
_entity.id
_entity.type
_entity.pdbx_description
1 polymer ?
#
loop_
_entity_poly.entity_id
_entity_poly.type
_entity_poly.pdbx_seq_one_letter_code
_entity_poly.pdbx_strand_id
1 'polypeptide(L)' 'MDVKSELLEKMAQKKMDVASLAQAMEFDAGILKLYLVQDDYPIPSRIIKKMEEVLAN' A
#
# COMPACT_ATOMS: atom_id res chain seq x y z
N MET A 1 -8.38 -9.72 10.71
CA MET A 1 -8.00 -9.50 9.30
C MET A 1 -6.87 -8.49 9.33
N ASP A 2 -5.73 -8.84 8.76
CA ASP A 2 -4.57 -7.95 8.71
C ASP A 2 -4.81 -6.83 7.69
N VAL A 3 -4.63 -5.57 8.10
CA VAL A 3 -4.79 -4.39 7.24
C VAL A 3 -3.95 -4.50 5.96
N LYS A 4 -2.76 -5.12 6.08
CA LYS A 4 -1.87 -5.41 4.96
C LYS A 4 -2.55 -6.30 3.91
N SER A 5 -3.24 -7.35 4.33
CA SER A 5 -3.94 -8.27 3.42
C SER A 5 -5.09 -7.56 2.68
N GLU A 6 -5.84 -6.71 3.37
CA GLU A 6 -6.92 -5.92 2.75
C GLU A 6 -6.38 -4.94 1.70
N LEU A 7 -5.25 -4.28 1.99
CA LEU A 7 -4.59 -3.38 1.06
C LEU A 7 -4.08 -4.11 -0.18
N LEU A 8 -3.44 -5.28 0.01
CA LEU A 8 -2.96 -6.11 -1.10
C LEU A 8 -4.10 -6.63 -1.97
N GLU A 9 -5.24 -7.01 -1.38
CA GLU A 9 -6.41 -7.44 -2.12
C GLU A 9 -6.99 -6.29 -2.96
N LYS A 10 -7.15 -5.09 -2.38
CA LYS A 10 -7.61 -3.89 -3.11
C LYS A 10 -6.68 -3.54 -4.27
N MET A 11 -5.36 -3.64 -4.07
CA MET A 11 -4.37 -3.45 -5.14
C MET A 11 -4.55 -4.48 -6.26
N ALA A 12 -4.73 -5.76 -5.91
CA ALA A 12 -4.96 -6.83 -6.88
C ALA A 12 -6.25 -6.62 -7.68
N GLN A 13 -7.35 -6.23 -7.01
CA GLN A 13 -8.63 -5.91 -7.66
C GLN A 13 -8.50 -4.76 -8.66
N LYS A 14 -7.70 -3.73 -8.33
CA LYS A 14 -7.43 -2.59 -9.21
C LYS A 14 -6.33 -2.83 -10.25
N LYS A 15 -5.72 -4.03 -10.28
CA LYS A 15 -4.53 -4.35 -11.08
C LYS A 15 -3.42 -3.31 -10.91
N MET A 16 -3.29 -2.76 -9.70
CA MET A 16 -2.32 -1.72 -9.36
C MET A 16 -1.10 -2.38 -8.72
N ASP A 17 0.08 -2.11 -9.26
CA ASP A 17 1.33 -2.57 -8.67
C ASP A 17 1.86 -1.59 -7.61
N VAL A 18 2.84 -2.03 -6.82
CA VAL A 18 3.44 -1.22 -5.75
C VAL A 18 4.07 0.07 -6.30
N ALA A 19 4.61 0.02 -7.51
CA ALA A 19 5.22 1.18 -8.16
C ALA A 19 4.17 2.25 -8.52
N SER A 20 3.05 1.85 -9.13
CA SER A 20 1.94 2.75 -9.48
C SER A 20 1.27 3.33 -8.23
N LEU A 21 1.09 2.51 -7.19
CA LEU A 21 0.56 2.98 -5.91
C LEU A 21 1.50 4.00 -5.25
N ALA A 22 2.79 3.70 -5.19
CA ALA A 22 3.79 4.62 -4.67
C ALA A 22 3.81 5.93 -5.46
N GLN A 23 3.72 5.88 -6.79
CA GLN A 23 3.63 7.05 -7.65
C GLN A 23 2.37 7.88 -7.36
N ALA A 24 1.20 7.25 -7.26
CA ALA A 24 -0.05 7.92 -6.95
C ALA A 24 -0.09 8.52 -5.53
N MET A 25 0.68 7.96 -4.60
CA MET A 25 0.83 8.48 -3.24
C MET A 25 1.92 9.57 -3.10
N GLU A 26 2.66 9.83 -4.18
CA GLU A 26 3.90 10.61 -4.17
C GLU A 26 4.86 10.12 -3.09
N PHE A 27 5.08 8.80 -3.06
CA PHE A 27 5.83 8.10 -2.04
C PHE A 27 6.94 7.24 -2.67
N ASP A 28 7.98 6.95 -1.89
CA ASP A 28 9.09 6.12 -2.35
C ASP A 28 8.66 4.65 -2.48
N ALA A 29 8.76 4.11 -3.71
CA ALA A 29 8.36 2.74 -4.01
C ALA A 29 9.23 1.70 -3.28
N GLY A 30 10.50 2.01 -3.02
CA GLY A 30 11.41 1.14 -2.27
C GLY A 30 10.96 1.01 -0.82
N ILE A 31 10.65 2.13 -0.17
CA ILE A 31 10.13 2.15 1.21
C ILE A 31 8.76 1.47 1.28
N LEU A 32 7.86 1.74 0.33
CA LEU A 32 6.54 1.10 0.30
C LEU A 32 6.64 -0.42 0.18
N LYS A 33 7.58 -0.90 -0.64
CA LYS A 33 7.84 -2.34 -0.79
C LYS A 33 8.30 -2.96 0.52
N LEU A 34 9.10 -2.27 1.35
CA LEU A 34 9.50 -2.78 2.66
C LEU A 34 8.28 -3.03 3.56
N TYR A 35 7.32 -2.09 3.58
CA TYR A 35 6.07 -2.22 4.34
C TYR A 35 5.15 -3.33 3.82
N LEU A 36 5.19 -3.61 2.52
CA LEU A 36 4.33 -4.62 1.89
C LEU A 36 4.96 -6.02 1.82
N VAL A 37 6.28 -6.15 1.97
CA VAL A 37 7.01 -7.42 1.85
C VAL A 37 7.44 -8.00 3.20
N GLN A 38 7.80 -7.18 4.20
CA GLN A 38 8.14 -7.70 5.53
C GLN A 38 6.86 -7.89 6.36
N ASP A 39 6.66 -9.06 6.94
CA ASP A 39 5.43 -9.40 7.69
C ASP A 39 5.37 -8.78 9.08
N ASP A 40 6.52 -8.44 9.68
CA ASP A 40 6.55 -7.92 11.05
C ASP A 40 6.66 -6.39 11.14
N TYR A 41 6.84 -5.68 10.01
CA TYR A 41 6.99 -4.22 10.07
C TYR A 41 5.61 -3.54 10.08
N PRO A 42 5.23 -2.82 11.15
CA PRO A 42 3.96 -2.14 11.21
C PRO A 42 3.90 -1.02 10.17
N ILE A 43 2.90 -1.07 9.29
CA ILE A 43 2.67 0.01 8.32
C ILE A 43 2.18 1.24 9.09
N PRO A 44 2.85 2.40 8.98
CA PRO A 44 2.39 3.60 9.65
C PRO A 44 0.97 3.98 9.23
N SER A 45 0.12 4.39 10.17
CA SER A 45 -1.29 4.76 9.91
C SER A 45 -1.45 5.84 8.84
N ARG A 46 -0.49 6.77 8.72
CA ARG A 46 -0.44 7.78 7.66
C ARG A 46 -0.32 7.18 6.26
N ILE A 47 0.47 6.11 6.12
CA ILE A 47 0.67 5.40 4.86
C ILE A 47 -0.59 4.61 4.51
N ILE A 48 -1.17 3.90 5.48
CA ILE A 48 -2.44 3.18 5.33
C ILE A 48 -3.52 4.13 4.79
N LYS A 49 -3.73 5.29 5.45
CA LYS A 49 -4.73 6.26 5.02
C LYS A 49 -4.51 6.77 3.59
N LYS A 50 -3.26 7.09 3.22
CA LYS A 50 -2.94 7.50 1.85
C LYS A 50 -3.21 6.39 0.83
N MET A 51 -2.86 5.14 1.16
CA MET A 51 -3.16 4.00 0.29
C MET A 51 -4.67 3.85 0.09
N GLU A 52 -5.45 3.99 1.16
CA GLU A 52 -6.92 3.94 1.07
C GLU A 52 -7.49 5.09 0.23
N GLU A 53 -6.99 6.31 0.38
CA GLU A 53 -7.40 7.46 -0.43
C GLU A 53 -7.12 7.24 -1.93
N VAL A 54 -5.96 6.68 -2.28
CA VAL A 54 -5.62 6.35 -3.67
C VAL A 54 -6.46 5.18 -4.18
N LEU A 55 -6.66 4.14 -3.36
CA LEU A 55 -7.44 2.96 -3.73
C LEU A 55 -8.96 3.22 -3.72
N ALA A 56 -9.45 4.30 -3.13
CA ALA A 56 -10.84 4.71 -3.17
C ALA A 56 -11.20 5.50 -4.45
N ASN A 57 -10.22 6.12 -5.11
CA ASN A 57 -10.37 6.80 -6.40
C ASN A 57 -10.27 5.82 -7.58
#